data_AF-A0A316M3M0-F1
#
_entry.id   AF-A0A316M3M0-F1
#
_cell.length_a   1.000
_cell.length_b   1.000
_cell.length_c   1.000
_cell.angle_alpha   90.00
_cell.angle_beta   90.00
_cell.angle_gamma   90.00
#
_symmetry.space_group_name_H-M   'P 1'
#
loop_
_entity.id
_entity.type
_entity.pdbx_description
1 polymer ?
#
loop_
_entity_poly.entity_id
_entity_poly.type
_entity_poly.pdbx_seq_one_letter_code
_entity_poly.pdbx_strand_id
1 'polypeptide(L)' 'MTYRERIKYTRLLYGIGQKEIGQALGTSKQYISMIENNKTEATDDKLIEIINMVYKLGEAKKQGRLEEVTEDLVKINKEK' A
#
# COMPACT_ATOMS: atom_id res chain seq x y z
N MET A 1 0.79 -18.24 5.77
CA MET A 1 0.93 -17.04 4.92
C MET A 1 1.59 -15.96 5.75
N THR A 2 2.73 -15.45 5.30
CA THR A 2 3.46 -14.34 5.93
C THR A 2 2.75 -13.01 5.67
N TYR A 3 3.09 -11.95 6.42
CA TYR A 3 2.56 -10.61 6.15
C TYR A 3 2.83 -10.14 4.71
N ARG A 4 4.00 -10.48 4.16
CA ARG A 4 4.41 -10.06 2.81
C ARG A 4 3.63 -10.76 1.71
N GLU A 5 3.39 -12.07 1.87
CA GLU A 5 2.48 -12.82 1.01
C GLU A 5 1.06 -12.26 1.09
N ARG A 6 0.60 -11.92 2.30
CA ARG A 6 -0.73 -11.35 2.53
C ARG A 6 -0.88 -9.99 1.86
N ILE A 7 0.13 -9.12 1.93
CA ILE A 7 0.14 -7.82 1.23
C ILE A 7 -0.04 -8.04 -0.27
N LYS A 8 0.80 -8.88 -0.88
CA LYS A 8 0.77 -9.16 -2.33
C LYS A 8 -0.59 -9.73 -2.75
N TYR A 9 -1.07 -10.74 -2.03
CA TYR A 9 -2.35 -11.40 -2.32
C TYR A 9 -3.51 -10.41 -2.24
N THR A 10 -3.61 -9.66 -1.14
CA THR A 10 -4.72 -8.71 -0.89
C THR A 10 -4.69 -7.58 -1.92
N ARG A 11 -3.51 -7.07 -2.25
CA ARG A 11 -3.33 -6.04 -3.29
C ARG A 11 -3.87 -6.51 -4.63
N LEU A 12 -3.52 -7.74 -5.04
CA LEU A 12 -3.99 -8.33 -6.30
C LEU A 12 -5.50 -8.56 -6.28
N LEU A 13 -6.06 -8.99 -5.14
CA LEU A 13 -7.50 -9.21 -4.97
C LEU A 13 -8.30 -7.91 -5.17
N TYR A 14 -7.83 -6.78 -4.63
CA TYR A 14 -8.44 -5.47 -4.86
C TYR A 14 -8.04 -4.84 -6.21
N GLY A 15 -7.07 -5.42 -6.92
CA GLY A 15 -6.49 -4.85 -8.14
C GLY A 15 -5.80 -3.50 -7.91
N ILE A 16 -5.18 -3.31 -6.75
CA ILE A 16 -4.41 -2.11 -6.43
C ILE A 16 -2.99 -2.27 -6.99
N GLY A 17 -2.44 -1.24 -7.62
CA GLY A 17 -1.04 -1.27 -8.04
C GLY A 17 -0.07 -0.98 -6.88
N GLN A 18 1.18 -1.41 -7.05
CA GLN A 18 2.25 -1.09 -6.09
C GLN A 18 2.55 0.42 -6.04
N LYS A 19 2.26 1.13 -7.14
CA LYS A 19 2.47 2.57 -7.26
C LYS A 19 1.53 3.35 -6.33
N GLU A 20 0.25 2.98 -6.30
CA GLU A 20 -0.77 3.62 -5.46
C GLU A 20 -0.43 3.48 -3.97
N ILE A 21 -0.01 2.28 -3.55
CA ILE A 21 0.44 2.06 -2.16
C ILE A 21 1.68 2.90 -1.85
N GLY A 22 2.65 2.92 -2.77
CA GLY A 22 3.85 3.73 -2.62
C GLY A 22 3.51 5.22 -2.43
N GLN A 23 2.69 5.77 -3.31
CA GLN A 23 2.23 7.16 -3.24
C GLN A 23 1.50 7.45 -1.92
N ALA A 24 0.56 6.58 -1.54
CA ALA A 24 -0.23 6.72 -0.32
C ALA A 24 0.59 6.63 0.97
N LEU A 25 1.76 6.00 0.95
CA LEU A 25 2.70 5.89 2.08
C LEU A 25 3.89 6.84 1.98
N GLY A 26 3.98 7.66 0.92
CA GLY A 26 5.15 8.52 0.70
C GLY A 26 6.44 7.74 0.40
N THR A 27 6.34 6.55 -0.19
CA THR A 27 7.47 5.68 -0.55
C THR A 27 7.44 5.32 -2.05
N SER A 28 8.49 4.65 -2.53
CA SER A 28 8.60 4.25 -3.93
C SER A 28 7.80 2.97 -4.23
N LYS A 29 7.32 2.82 -5.48
CA LYS A 29 6.76 1.54 -5.95
C LYS A 29 7.78 0.39 -5.81
N GLN A 30 9.07 0.70 -5.98
CA GLN A 30 10.17 -0.24 -5.87
C GLN A 30 10.29 -0.78 -4.45
N TYR A 31 10.11 0.08 -3.43
CA TYR A 31 10.08 -0.35 -2.04
C TYR A 31 8.95 -1.35 -1.78
N ILE A 32 7.73 -1.06 -2.24
CA ILE A 32 6.60 -2.00 -2.12
C ILE A 32 6.90 -3.33 -2.82
N SER A 33 7.49 -3.28 -4.02
CA SER A 33 7.93 -4.49 -4.73
C SER A 33 8.98 -5.28 -3.95
N MET A 34 9.97 -4.62 -3.34
CA MET A 34 10.96 -5.29 -2.51
C MET A 34 10.34 -5.92 -1.26
N ILE A 35 9.35 -5.25 -0.65
CA ILE A 35 8.60 -5.80 0.49
C ILE A 35 7.90 -7.10 0.11
N GLU A 36 7.12 -7.08 -0.99
CA GLU A 36 6.36 -8.25 -1.46
C GLU A 36 7.23 -9.44 -1.88
N ASN A 37 8.49 -9.18 -2.28
CA ASN A 37 9.42 -10.20 -2.76
C ASN A 37 10.51 -10.56 -1.73
N ASN A 38 10.35 -10.19 -0.45
CA ASN A 38 11.35 -10.45 0.61
C ASN A 38 12.76 -9.90 0.30
N LYS A 39 12.87 -8.83 -0.50
CA LYS A 39 14.15 -8.24 -0.92
C LYS A 39 14.63 -7.08 -0.05
N THR A 40 13.92 -6.76 1.02
CA THR A 40 14.29 -5.71 1.98
C THR A 40 13.72 -6.03 3.35
N GLU A 41 14.44 -5.67 4.39
CA GLU A 41 13.97 -5.80 5.78
C GLU A 41 12.90 -4.76 6.10
N ALA A 42 11.99 -5.13 6.99
CA ALA A 42 10.94 -4.25 7.50
C ALA A 42 10.46 -4.81 8.83
N THR A 43 10.14 -3.91 9.77
CA THR A 43 9.50 -4.28 11.03
C THR A 43 8.07 -4.77 10.78
N ASP A 44 7.53 -5.55 11.71
CA ASP A 44 6.14 -5.98 11.64
C ASP A 44 5.17 -4.79 11.57
N ASP A 45 5.45 -3.72 12.31
CA ASP A 45 4.66 -2.48 12.26
C ASP A 45 4.61 -1.88 10.85
N LYS A 46 5.75 -1.88 10.13
CA LYS A 46 5.79 -1.39 8.76
C LYS A 46 5.00 -2.30 7.82
N LEU A 47 5.03 -3.62 8.02
CA LEU A 47 4.23 -4.56 7.24
C LEU A 47 2.72 -4.40 7.52
N ILE A 48 2.36 -4.16 8.78
CA ILE A 48 0.98 -3.88 9.21
C ILE A 48 0.49 -2.55 8.62
N GLU A 49 1.32 -1.52 8.60
CA GLU A 49 1.00 -0.25 7.94
C GLU A 49 0.71 -0.46 6.45
N ILE A 50 1.55 -1.21 5.75
CA ILE A 50 1.39 -1.49 4.32
C ILE A 50 0.09 -2.24 4.05
N ILE A 51 -0.21 -3.31 4.80
CA ILE A 51 -1.44 -4.07 4.56
C ILE A 51 -2.70 -3.25 4.89
N ASN A 52 -2.67 -2.43 5.95
CA ASN A 52 -3.76 -1.52 6.27
C ASN A 52 -3.99 -0.50 5.16
N MET A 53 -2.91 -0.01 4.55
CA MET A 53 -3.01 0.87 3.39
C MET A 53 -3.66 0.16 2.19
N VAL A 54 -3.31 -1.10 1.92
CA VAL A 54 -3.94 -1.90 0.86
C VAL A 54 -5.45 -2.01 1.09
N TYR A 55 -5.89 -2.29 2.32
CA TYR A 55 -7.32 -2.33 2.64
C TYR A 55 -8.00 -0.98 2.43
N LYS A 56 -7.39 0.11 2.90
CA LYS A 56 -7.93 1.46 2.73
C LYS A 56 -8.12 1.81 1.25
N LEU A 57 -7.11 1.58 0.42
CA LEU A 57 -7.18 1.83 -1.02
C LEU A 57 -8.14 0.87 -1.71
N GLY A 58 -8.19 -0.39 -1.28
CA GLY A 58 -9.10 -1.40 -1.80
C GLY A 58 -10.57 -1.05 -1.60
N GLU A 59 -10.94 -0.61 -0.38
CA GLU A 59 -12.29 -0.15 -0.08
C GLU A 59 -12.63 1.15 -0.80
N ALA A 60 -11.68 2.10 -0.88
CA ALA A 60 -11.86 3.31 -1.68
C ALA A 60 -12.12 2.99 -3.16
N LYS A 61 -11.39 2.02 -3.73
CA LYS A 61 -11.58 1.59 -5.11
C LYS A 61 -12.94 0.94 -5.34
N LYS A 62 -13.42 0.10 -4.41
CA LYS A 62 -14.78 -0.47 -4.48
C LYS A 62 -15.86 0.61 -4.51
N GLN A 63 -15.60 1.75 -3.87
CA GLN A 63 -16.50 2.91 -3.84
C GLN A 63 -16.30 3.86 -5.03
N GLY A 64 -15.37 3.58 -5.96
CA GLY A 64 -15.04 4.48 -7.07
C GLY A 64 -14.25 5.72 -6.67
N ARG A 65 -13.63 5.74 -5.48
CA ARG A 65 -12.96 6.90 -4.86
C ARG A 65 -11.45 6.73 -4.72
N LEU A 66 -10.84 5.84 -5.51
CA LEU A 66 -9.41 5.52 -5.38
C LEU A 66 -8.51 6.76 -5.58
N GLU A 67 -8.79 7.56 -6.61
CA GLU A 67 -7.98 8.74 -6.95
C GLU A 67 -8.05 9.79 -5.84
N GLU A 68 -9.26 10.20 -5.44
CA GLU A 68 -9.52 11.14 -4.33
C GLU A 68 -8.78 10.75 -3.05
N VAL A 69 -8.94 9.50 -2.60
CA VAL A 69 -8.31 9.01 -1.36
C VAL A 69 -6.79 8.96 -1.49
N THR A 70 -6.27 8.61 -2.66
CA THR A 70 -4.81 8.59 -2.88
C THR A 70 -4.24 10.00 -2.85
N GLU A 71 -4.91 10.99 -3.45
CA GLU A 71 -4.48 12.38 -3.43
C GLU A 71 -4.46 12.98 -2.03
N ASP A 72 -5.50 12.72 -1.23
CA ASP A 72 -5.56 13.20 0.15
C ASP A 72 -4.46 12.59 1.01
N LEU A 73 -4.17 11.30 0.84
CA LEU A 73 -3.07 10.62 1.51
C LEU A 73 -1.70 11.20 1.11
N VAL A 74 -1.53 11.52 -0.17
CA VAL A 74 -0.31 12.17 -0.67
C VAL A 74 -0.14 13.56 -0.07
N LYS A 75 -1.21 14.35 0.06
CA LYS A 75 -1.17 15.68 0.71
C LYS A 75 -0.76 15.55 2.18
N ILE A 76 -1.42 14.66 2.91
CA ILE A 76 -1.11 14.39 4.33
C ILE A 76 0.36 14.02 4.53
N ASN A 77 0.94 13.19 3.66
CA ASN A 77 2.35 12.80 3.79
C ASN A 77 3.33 13.89 3.36
N LYS A 78 2.92 14.90 2.60
CA LYS A 78 3.76 16.07 2.28
C LYS A 78 3.79 17.10 3.41
N GLU A 79 2.80 17.09 4.28
CA GLU A 79 2.67 18.00 5.43
C GLU A 79 3.28 17.43 6.73
N LYS A 80 3.71 16.15 6.72
CA LYS A 80 4.46 15.49 7.80
C LYS A 80 5.95 15.73 7.66
#